data_AF-A0A952TZV1-F1
#
_entry.id   AF-A0A952TZV1-F1
#
_cell.length_a   1.000
_cell.length_b   1.000
_cell.length_c   1.000
_cell.angle_alpha   90.00
_cell.angle_beta   90.00
_cell.angle_gamma   90.00
#
_symmetry.space_group_name_H-M   'P 1'
#
loop_
_entity.id
_entity.type
_entity.pdbx_description
1 polymer ?
#
loop_
_entity_poly.entity_id
_entity_poly.type
_entity_poly.pdbx_seq_one_letter_code
_entity_poly.pdbx_strand_id
1 'polypeptide(L)'
;MTHTNISPLVAAQAPRPARLPLERAQRWLAEGEPDAAPHTQVFMTQTAFQAIHRHANTDLDNEVGGWLAGRHCQDPDTGQPYLVVEALLPAQQVRSGSTFLTFTHDSQVAMLAALEERYANKHIVGWYHTHPRMSVFLSGYDLWLHRHFFPHRWQVALVVEPHSHTAGFFIRDKEGNLNAQQGYGFYELFNRKSHPVVDWKNLHQPPASDKGQAKAAQEAEE
;
A
#
# COMPACT_ATOMS: atom_id res chain seq x y z
N MET A 1 -27.36 -24.26 2.50
CA MET A 1 -26.43 -23.17 2.89
C MET A 1 -26.27 -22.29 1.65
N THR A 2 -26.90 -21.13 1.65
CA THR A 2 -26.89 -20.19 0.54
C THR A 2 -25.49 -19.59 0.41
N HIS A 3 -24.76 -19.95 -0.65
CA HIS A 3 -23.56 -19.23 -1.05
C HIS A 3 -23.97 -17.83 -1.48
N THR A 4 -23.90 -16.87 -0.56
CA THR A 4 -23.98 -15.46 -0.91
C THR A 4 -22.82 -15.17 -1.87
N ASN A 5 -23.16 -14.91 -3.12
CA ASN A 5 -22.20 -14.64 -4.17
C ASN A 5 -21.62 -13.25 -3.90
N ILE A 6 -20.51 -13.19 -3.17
CA ILE A 6 -19.84 -11.94 -2.84
C ILE A 6 -19.17 -11.43 -4.12
N SER A 7 -19.78 -10.43 -4.75
CA SER A 7 -19.22 -9.78 -5.94
C SER A 7 -17.90 -9.08 -5.61
N PRO A 8 -16.99 -8.92 -6.59
CA PRO A 8 -15.75 -8.19 -6.37
C PRO A 8 -16.05 -6.77 -5.88
N LEU A 9 -15.31 -6.35 -4.85
CA LEU A 9 -15.60 -5.14 -4.07
C LEU A 9 -15.47 -3.85 -4.89
N VAL A 10 -14.70 -3.88 -5.97
CA VAL A 10 -14.33 -2.68 -6.73
C VAL A 10 -14.46 -2.96 -8.22
N ALA A 11 -15.24 -2.14 -8.93
CA ALA A 11 -15.29 -2.17 -10.38
C ALA A 11 -13.90 -1.90 -10.99
N ALA A 12 -13.59 -2.55 -12.11
CA ALA A 12 -12.36 -2.27 -12.85
C ALA A 12 -12.36 -0.82 -13.32
N GLN A 13 -11.30 -0.07 -13.02
CA GLN A 13 -11.17 1.31 -13.43
C GLN A 13 -9.93 1.50 -14.28
N ALA A 14 -10.12 2.23 -15.38
CA ALA A 14 -9.01 2.63 -16.24
C ALA A 14 -8.04 3.51 -15.44
N PRO A 15 -6.72 3.31 -15.61
CA PRO A 15 -5.74 4.18 -14.99
C PRO A 15 -5.89 5.62 -15.50
N ARG A 16 -5.77 6.59 -14.60
CA ARG A 16 -5.70 8.00 -14.97
C ARG A 16 -4.31 8.33 -15.55
N PRO A 17 -4.21 9.01 -16.71
CA PRO A 17 -2.91 9.46 -17.21
C PRO A 17 -2.32 10.55 -16.32
N ALA A 18 -1.13 10.32 -15.76
CA ALA A 18 -0.38 11.27 -14.95
C ALA A 18 1.07 10.80 -14.74
N ARG A 19 2.05 11.71 -14.87
CA ARG A 19 3.48 11.41 -14.63
C ARG A 19 3.74 10.93 -13.19
N LEU A 20 4.74 10.07 -13.02
CA LEU A 20 5.21 9.65 -11.69
C LEU A 20 5.67 10.86 -10.85
N PRO A 21 5.18 11.04 -9.61
CA PRO A 21 5.51 12.21 -8.78
C PRO A 21 6.85 12.06 -8.05
N LEU A 22 7.91 11.67 -8.76
CA LEU A 22 9.21 11.32 -8.16
C LEU A 22 9.91 12.51 -7.49
N GLU A 23 9.76 13.72 -8.01
CA GLU A 23 10.41 14.94 -7.47
C GLU A 23 9.96 15.29 -6.05
N ARG A 24 8.81 14.76 -5.62
CA ARG A 24 8.21 15.02 -4.31
C ARG A 24 8.12 13.75 -3.47
N ALA A 25 8.91 12.73 -3.80
CA ALA A 25 8.80 11.44 -3.16
C ALA A 25 10.15 10.87 -2.72
N GLN A 26 10.14 10.18 -1.58
CA GLN A 26 11.27 9.40 -1.07
C GLN A 26 11.01 7.91 -1.31
N ARG A 27 11.93 7.21 -1.97
CA ARG A 27 11.88 5.75 -2.10
C ARG A 27 12.31 5.08 -0.79
N TRP A 28 11.56 4.08 -0.36
CA TRP A 28 11.83 3.23 0.80
C TRP A 28 11.85 1.77 0.38
N LEU A 29 13.03 1.16 0.27
CA LEU A 29 13.20 -0.22 -0.13
C LEU A 29 12.89 -1.19 1.02
N ALA A 30 12.21 -2.30 0.72
CA ALA A 30 12.01 -3.37 1.69
C ALA A 30 13.24 -4.29 1.74
N GLU A 31 13.57 -4.78 2.94
CA GLU A 31 14.63 -5.77 3.11
C GLU A 31 14.38 -7.02 2.25
N GLY A 32 15.35 -7.40 1.44
CA GLY A 32 15.26 -8.55 0.55
C GLY A 32 14.31 -8.36 -0.65
N GLU A 33 13.86 -7.14 -0.96
CA GLU A 33 13.11 -6.94 -2.20
C GLU A 33 14.01 -7.09 -3.44
N PRO A 34 13.50 -7.66 -4.55
CA PRO A 34 14.27 -7.77 -5.79
C PRO A 34 14.65 -6.40 -6.36
N ASP A 35 15.80 -6.32 -7.02
CA ASP A 35 16.24 -5.10 -7.73
C ASP A 35 15.24 -4.67 -8.82
N ALA A 36 14.52 -5.64 -9.39
CA ALA A 36 13.46 -5.36 -10.35
C ALA A 36 12.27 -4.69 -9.64
N ALA A 37 11.95 -3.48 -10.07
CA ALA A 37 10.80 -2.74 -9.55
C ALA A 37 9.49 -3.54 -9.72
N PRO A 38 8.57 -3.45 -8.74
CA PRO A 38 7.29 -4.14 -8.82
C PRO A 38 6.49 -3.64 -10.03
N HIS A 39 5.61 -4.51 -10.55
CA HIS A 39 4.80 -4.17 -11.74
C HIS A 39 4.00 -2.88 -11.54
N THR A 40 3.39 -2.71 -10.37
CA THR A 40 2.69 -1.48 -9.98
C THR A 40 3.51 -0.78 -8.89
N GLN A 41 3.91 0.47 -9.12
CA GLN A 41 4.60 1.26 -8.10
C GLN A 41 3.59 1.86 -7.10
N VAL A 42 3.93 1.88 -5.82
CA VAL A 42 3.04 2.43 -4.79
C VAL A 42 3.62 3.73 -4.27
N PHE A 43 2.84 4.80 -4.35
CA PHE A 43 3.09 6.07 -3.67
C PHE A 43 2.12 6.18 -2.51
N MET A 44 2.59 6.50 -1.31
CA MET A 44 1.75 6.70 -0.14
C MET A 44 2.00 8.08 0.42
N THR A 45 0.92 8.86 0.60
CA THR A 45 1.04 10.18 1.22
C THR A 45 1.41 10.06 2.70
N GLN A 46 2.08 11.08 3.23
CA GLN A 46 2.40 11.14 4.67
C GLN A 46 1.15 11.13 5.54
N THR A 47 0.04 11.71 5.04
CA THR A 47 -1.25 11.68 5.74
C THR A 47 -1.83 10.27 5.82
N ALA A 48 -1.77 9.49 4.73
CA ALA A 48 -2.19 8.09 4.73
C ALA A 48 -1.32 7.24 5.66
N PHE A 49 0.00 7.41 5.59
CA PHE A 49 0.95 6.74 6.49
C PHE A 49 0.61 7.01 7.96
N GLN A 50 0.42 8.27 8.36
CA GLN A 50 0.08 8.62 9.74
C GLN A 50 -1.27 8.04 10.19
N ALA A 51 -2.25 7.96 9.30
CA ALA A 51 -3.54 7.35 9.60
C ALA A 51 -3.40 5.83 9.83
N ILE A 52 -2.64 5.14 8.97
CA ILE A 52 -2.31 3.72 9.11
C ILE A 52 -1.53 3.46 10.39
N HIS A 53 -0.46 4.23 10.63
CA HIS A 53 0.35 4.11 11.83
C HIS A 53 -0.49 4.27 13.10
N ARG A 54 -1.36 5.29 13.15
CA ARG A 54 -2.25 5.48 14.32
C ARG A 54 -3.22 4.33 14.48
N HIS A 55 -3.87 3.88 13.40
CA HIS A 55 -4.86 2.81 13.48
C HIS A 55 -4.22 1.46 13.83
N ALA A 56 -3.04 1.13 13.27
CA ALA A 56 -2.29 -0.07 13.61
C ALA A 56 -1.92 -0.16 15.11
N ASN A 57 -1.87 0.98 15.81
CA ASN A 57 -1.59 1.07 17.24
C ASN A 57 -2.84 1.12 18.13
N THR A 58 -4.05 1.01 17.59
CA THR A 58 -5.28 1.02 18.42
C THR A 58 -5.54 -0.31 19.13
N ASP A 59 -5.07 -1.41 18.55
CA ASP A 59 -5.11 -2.73 19.18
C ASP A 59 -3.82 -3.47 18.81
N LEU A 60 -2.99 -3.73 19.83
CA LEU A 60 -1.69 -4.37 19.69
C LEU A 60 -1.75 -5.88 19.95
N ASP A 61 -2.92 -6.41 20.28
CA ASP A 61 -3.12 -7.82 20.59
C ASP A 61 -4.01 -8.51 19.56
N ASN A 62 -4.85 -7.77 18.84
CA ASN A 62 -5.68 -8.28 17.75
C ASN A 62 -5.37 -7.60 16.42
N GLU A 63 -5.67 -8.31 15.32
CA GLU A 63 -5.57 -7.72 13.98
C GLU A 63 -6.59 -6.60 13.80
N VAL A 64 -6.12 -5.47 13.29
CA VAL A 64 -6.93 -4.36 12.79
C VAL A 64 -6.65 -4.17 11.32
N GLY A 65 -7.58 -3.58 10.59
CA GLY A 65 -7.40 -3.39 9.16
C GLY A 65 -8.41 -2.43 8.55
N GLY A 66 -8.29 -2.25 7.24
CA GLY A 66 -9.15 -1.35 6.51
C GLY A 66 -8.78 -1.24 5.06
N TRP A 67 -9.44 -0.32 4.38
CA TRP A 67 -9.26 -0.11 2.95
C TRP A 67 -8.38 1.09 2.65
N LEU A 68 -7.53 0.93 1.66
CA LEU A 68 -6.68 1.99 1.15
C LEU A 68 -7.42 2.70 0.03
N ALA A 69 -7.63 4.01 0.19
CA ALA A 69 -8.30 4.86 -0.78
C ALA A 69 -7.30 5.79 -1.47
N GLY A 70 -7.46 5.97 -2.78
CA GLY A 70 -6.45 6.62 -3.58
C GLY A 70 -6.79 6.75 -5.05
N ARG A 71 -5.75 6.82 -5.88
CA ARG A 71 -5.84 6.90 -7.34
C ARG A 71 -5.05 5.78 -7.99
N HIS A 72 -5.62 5.20 -9.04
CA HIS A 72 -4.92 4.34 -9.99
C HIS A 72 -4.50 5.18 -11.19
N CYS A 73 -3.20 5.23 -11.47
CA CYS A 73 -2.61 6.08 -12.48
C CYS A 73 -1.69 5.29 -13.41
N GLN A 74 -1.42 5.86 -14.58
CA GLN A 74 -0.40 5.37 -15.49
C GLN A 74 0.42 6.56 -16.01
N ASP A 75 1.73 6.42 -15.99
CA ASP A 75 2.64 7.41 -16.55
C ASP A 75 2.52 7.38 -18.08
N PRO A 76 2.16 8.50 -18.74
CA PRO A 76 1.96 8.54 -20.18
C PRO A 76 3.26 8.40 -20.98
N ASP A 77 4.41 8.73 -20.40
CA ASP A 77 5.70 8.69 -21.09
C ASP A 77 6.32 7.29 -21.03
N THR A 78 6.21 6.62 -19.88
CA THR A 78 6.85 5.31 -19.65
C THR A 78 5.87 4.13 -19.69
N GLY A 79 4.56 4.39 -19.64
CA GLY A 79 3.53 3.36 -19.52
C GLY A 79 3.45 2.69 -18.15
N GLN A 80 4.26 3.14 -17.17
CA GLN A 80 4.35 2.54 -15.85
C GLN A 80 3.05 2.74 -15.04
N PRO A 81 2.35 1.68 -14.60
CA PRO A 81 1.24 1.83 -13.68
C PRO A 81 1.73 2.14 -12.27
N TYR A 82 1.00 2.98 -11.56
CA TYR A 82 1.25 3.27 -10.16
C TYR A 82 -0.03 3.64 -9.42
N LEU A 83 0.01 3.48 -8.10
CA LEU A 83 -1.03 3.91 -7.18
C LEU A 83 -0.57 5.13 -6.40
N VAL A 84 -1.51 5.99 -6.05
CA VAL A 84 -1.33 6.99 -5.00
C VAL A 84 -2.30 6.68 -3.86
N VAL A 85 -1.81 6.13 -2.77
CA VAL A 85 -2.55 5.89 -1.52
C VAL A 85 -2.64 7.19 -0.74
N GLU A 86 -3.85 7.72 -0.61
CA GLU A 86 -4.11 9.07 -0.07
C GLU A 86 -4.87 9.04 1.25
N ALA A 87 -5.59 7.96 1.53
CA ALA A 87 -6.38 7.84 2.74
C ALA A 87 -6.53 6.39 3.20
N LEU A 88 -6.83 6.26 4.48
CA LEU A 88 -7.27 5.02 5.10
C LEU A 88 -8.75 5.11 5.46
N LEU A 89 -9.49 4.06 5.15
CA LEU A 89 -10.84 3.79 5.62
C LEU A 89 -10.77 2.61 6.62
N PRO A 90 -10.68 2.86 7.94
CA PRO A 90 -10.66 1.80 8.95
C PRO A 90 -11.90 0.91 8.83
N ALA A 91 -11.71 -0.41 8.87
CA ALA A 91 -12.84 -1.32 8.90
C ALA A 91 -13.52 -1.27 10.28
N GLN A 92 -14.80 -0.93 10.27
CA GLN A 92 -15.64 -1.02 11.46
C GLN A 92 -16.22 -2.43 11.56
N GLN A 93 -16.39 -2.95 12.78
CA GLN A 93 -17.07 -4.22 13.05
C GLN A 93 -16.41 -5.41 12.32
N VAL A 94 -15.10 -5.55 12.47
CA VAL A 94 -14.38 -6.73 12.01
C VAL A 94 -14.78 -7.90 12.92
N ARG A 95 -15.13 -9.06 12.34
CA ARG A 95 -14.99 -10.32 13.09
C ARG A 95 -13.50 -10.62 13.16
N SER A 96 -12.83 -10.02 14.13
CA SER A 96 -11.42 -10.21 14.40
C SER A 96 -11.26 -11.39 15.36
N GLY A 97 -10.53 -12.41 14.91
CA GLY A 97 -9.86 -13.35 15.80
C GLY A 97 -8.38 -12.98 15.89
N SER A 98 -7.61 -13.64 16.74
CA SER A 98 -6.15 -13.46 16.82
C SER A 98 -5.39 -13.90 15.55
N THR A 99 -6.09 -14.41 14.54
CA THR A 99 -5.49 -15.07 13.35
C THR A 99 -6.16 -14.74 12.01
N PHE A 100 -7.21 -13.91 11.98
CA PHE A 100 -7.81 -13.48 10.72
C PHE A 100 -8.71 -12.24 10.84
N LEU A 101 -8.64 -11.39 9.82
CA LEU A 101 -9.51 -10.23 9.59
C LEU A 101 -10.46 -10.48 8.42
N THR A 102 -11.78 -10.42 8.64
CA THR A 102 -12.77 -10.57 7.56
C THR A 102 -13.60 -9.32 7.36
N PHE A 103 -13.75 -8.91 6.09
CA PHE A 103 -14.65 -7.83 5.71
C PHE A 103 -16.08 -8.35 5.54
N THR A 104 -16.97 -7.98 6.47
CA THR A 104 -18.40 -8.29 6.36
C THR A 104 -19.07 -7.44 5.28
N HIS A 105 -20.25 -7.85 4.81
CA HIS A 105 -21.04 -7.04 3.88
C HIS A 105 -21.35 -5.64 4.45
N ASP A 106 -21.73 -5.57 5.72
CA ASP A 106 -22.05 -4.31 6.39
C ASP A 106 -20.82 -3.39 6.48
N SER A 107 -19.64 -3.96 6.79
CA SER A 107 -18.38 -3.20 6.78
C SER A 107 -18.07 -2.64 5.39
N GLN A 108 -18.44 -3.34 4.31
CA GLN A 108 -18.25 -2.86 2.94
C GLN A 108 -19.23 -1.73 2.61
N VAL A 109 -20.51 -1.86 2.96
CA VAL A 109 -21.49 -0.78 2.75
C VAL A 109 -21.07 0.49 3.49
N ALA A 110 -20.66 0.37 4.75
CA ALA A 110 -20.16 1.50 5.53
C ALA A 110 -18.90 2.12 4.92
N MET A 111 -17.98 1.29 4.41
CA MET A 111 -16.78 1.75 3.73
C MET A 111 -17.08 2.51 2.44
N LEU A 112 -18.00 2.02 1.60
CA LEU A 112 -18.40 2.69 0.36
C LEU A 112 -19.05 4.05 0.65
N ALA A 113 -19.97 4.11 1.60
CA ALA A 113 -20.58 5.38 2.03
C ALA A 113 -19.51 6.37 2.51
N ALA A 114 -18.55 5.90 3.31
CA ALA A 114 -17.49 6.75 3.83
C ALA A 114 -16.45 7.18 2.78
N LEU A 115 -16.28 6.41 1.71
CA LEU A 115 -15.49 6.77 0.53
C LEU A 115 -16.20 7.89 -0.26
N GLU A 116 -17.49 7.71 -0.54
CA GLU A 116 -18.31 8.68 -1.28
C GLU A 116 -18.41 10.03 -0.55
N GLU A 117 -18.62 10.00 0.77
CA GLU A 117 -18.77 11.20 1.59
C GLU A 117 -17.47 12.00 1.71
N ARG A 118 -16.33 11.32 1.93
CA ARG A 118 -15.09 11.99 2.37
C ARG A 118 -14.02 12.10 1.28
N TYR A 119 -14.10 11.28 0.25
CA TYR A 119 -13.02 11.09 -0.72
C TYR A 119 -13.55 11.07 -2.16
N ALA A 120 -14.19 12.17 -2.55
CA ALA A 120 -14.63 12.37 -3.93
C ALA A 120 -13.50 12.10 -4.94
N ASN A 121 -13.82 11.35 -6.00
CA ASN A 121 -12.87 10.93 -7.05
C ASN A 121 -11.69 10.07 -6.56
N LYS A 122 -11.84 9.40 -5.41
CA LYS A 122 -10.92 8.36 -4.95
C LYS A 122 -11.57 7.00 -5.07
N HIS A 123 -10.71 5.99 -5.10
CA HIS A 123 -11.10 4.61 -5.29
C HIS A 123 -10.35 3.71 -4.34
N ILE A 124 -10.90 2.53 -4.09
CA ILE A 124 -10.23 1.52 -3.28
C ILE A 124 -9.08 0.91 -4.10
N VAL A 125 -7.87 1.26 -3.68
CA VAL A 125 -6.61 0.84 -4.33
C VAL A 125 -5.98 -0.39 -3.68
N GLY A 126 -6.51 -0.80 -2.54
CA GLY A 126 -6.03 -1.96 -1.83
C GLY A 126 -6.62 -2.03 -0.43
N TRP A 127 -5.95 -2.79 0.42
CA TRP A 127 -6.30 -2.95 1.82
C TRP A 127 -5.04 -3.06 2.66
N TYR A 128 -5.23 -2.92 3.96
CA TYR A 128 -4.18 -3.19 4.91
C TYR A 128 -4.73 -3.92 6.13
N HIS A 129 -3.85 -4.65 6.80
CA HIS A 129 -4.10 -5.21 8.12
C HIS A 129 -2.81 -5.29 8.94
N THR A 130 -2.98 -5.49 10.25
CA THR A 130 -1.86 -5.74 11.15
C THR A 130 -1.66 -7.23 11.41
N HIS A 131 -0.42 -7.61 11.70
CA HIS A 131 -0.04 -8.92 12.21
C HIS A 131 0.69 -8.75 13.55
N PRO A 132 0.00 -8.59 14.70
CA PRO A 132 0.68 -8.32 15.95
C PRO A 132 1.62 -9.47 16.37
N ARG A 133 2.90 -9.15 16.58
CA ARG A 133 3.97 -10.09 17.01
C ARG A 133 4.25 -11.23 16.01
N MET A 134 3.95 -11.05 14.73
CA MET A 134 4.30 -12.01 13.67
C MET A 134 5.23 -11.37 12.64
N SER A 135 5.76 -12.13 11.68
CA SER A 135 6.47 -11.52 10.55
C SER A 135 5.51 -10.83 9.57
N VAL A 136 6.07 -9.98 8.70
CA VAL A 136 5.35 -9.33 7.59
C VAL A 136 5.25 -10.32 6.42
N PHE A 137 4.10 -10.98 6.29
CA PHE A 137 3.77 -11.90 5.19
C PHE A 137 2.25 -11.94 4.97
N LEU A 138 1.79 -12.55 3.90
CA LEU A 138 0.37 -12.88 3.71
C LEU A 138 0.10 -14.34 4.10
N SER A 139 -0.82 -14.56 5.03
CA SER A 139 -1.32 -15.89 5.36
C SER A 139 -2.11 -16.50 4.19
N GLY A 140 -2.42 -17.79 4.29
CA GLY A 140 -3.30 -18.44 3.30
C GLY A 140 -4.69 -17.79 3.22
N TYR A 141 -5.19 -17.28 4.35
CA TYR A 141 -6.45 -16.56 4.40
C TYR A 141 -6.33 -15.19 3.74
N ASP A 142 -5.24 -14.45 3.98
CA ASP A 142 -5.00 -13.14 3.37
C ASP A 142 -4.88 -13.24 1.84
N LEU A 143 -4.23 -14.30 1.35
CA LEU A 143 -4.16 -14.58 -0.08
C LEU A 143 -5.55 -14.83 -0.68
N TRP A 144 -6.39 -15.61 0.01
CA TRP A 144 -7.75 -15.86 -0.42
C TRP A 144 -8.57 -14.56 -0.45
N LEU A 145 -8.52 -13.79 0.64
CA LEU A 145 -9.22 -12.52 0.77
C LEU A 145 -8.76 -11.54 -0.31
N HIS A 146 -7.46 -11.35 -0.49
CA HIS A 146 -6.93 -10.46 -1.52
C HIS A 146 -7.35 -10.91 -2.92
N ARG A 147 -7.32 -12.21 -3.24
CA ARG A 147 -7.78 -12.71 -4.54
C ARG A 147 -9.27 -12.52 -4.78
N HIS A 148 -10.08 -12.61 -3.74
CA HIS A 148 -11.53 -12.56 -3.86
C HIS A 148 -12.06 -11.12 -3.90
N PHE A 149 -11.58 -10.26 -3.00
CA PHE A 149 -12.08 -8.89 -2.86
C PHE A 149 -11.28 -7.86 -3.66
N PHE A 150 -10.03 -8.16 -4.00
CA PHE A 150 -9.12 -7.27 -4.73
C PHE A 150 -8.54 -7.98 -5.97
N PRO A 151 -9.40 -8.35 -6.95
CA PRO A 151 -9.00 -9.18 -8.08
C PRO A 151 -8.13 -8.44 -9.11
N HIS A 152 -8.08 -7.11 -9.09
CA HIS A 152 -7.39 -6.34 -10.12
C HIS A 152 -5.87 -6.35 -9.88
N ARG A 153 -5.10 -6.49 -10.95
CA ARG A 153 -3.63 -6.62 -10.88
C ARG A 153 -2.91 -5.45 -10.20
N TRP A 154 -3.48 -4.26 -10.30
CA TRP A 154 -2.96 -3.04 -9.70
C TRP A 154 -3.29 -2.89 -8.21
N GLN A 155 -4.22 -3.70 -7.67
CA GLN A 155 -4.59 -3.62 -6.26
C GLN A 155 -3.52 -4.28 -5.38
N VAL A 156 -3.29 -3.68 -4.21
CA VAL A 156 -2.22 -4.09 -3.29
C VAL A 156 -2.76 -4.48 -1.93
N ALA A 157 -1.96 -5.25 -1.18
CA ALA A 157 -2.15 -5.46 0.25
C ALA A 157 -0.98 -4.82 1.00
N LEU A 158 -1.23 -4.24 2.16
CA LEU A 158 -0.19 -3.75 3.07
C LEU A 158 -0.30 -4.50 4.40
N VAL A 159 0.78 -5.13 4.83
CA VAL A 159 0.85 -5.77 6.16
C VAL A 159 1.74 -4.92 7.04
N VAL A 160 1.29 -4.65 8.27
CA VAL A 160 2.03 -3.89 9.28
C VAL A 160 2.18 -4.73 10.55
N GLU A 161 3.39 -4.85 11.06
CA GLU A 161 3.67 -5.42 12.37
C GLU A 161 3.91 -4.27 13.37
N PRO A 162 2.96 -3.99 14.28
CA PRO A 162 3.02 -2.80 15.11
C PRO A 162 4.06 -2.84 16.23
N HIS A 163 4.54 -4.01 16.69
CA HIS A 163 5.50 -4.09 17.81
C HIS A 163 6.94 -3.82 17.39
N SER A 164 7.36 -4.41 16.28
CA SER A 164 8.67 -4.30 15.66
C SER A 164 8.76 -3.10 14.73
N HIS A 165 7.62 -2.45 14.43
CA HIS A 165 7.50 -1.37 13.47
C HIS A 165 8.00 -1.82 12.09
N THR A 166 7.52 -2.95 11.60
CA THR A 166 7.88 -3.45 10.27
C THR A 166 6.67 -3.49 9.36
N ALA A 167 6.85 -3.36 8.06
CA ALA A 167 5.76 -3.39 7.09
C ALA A 167 6.21 -3.76 5.68
N GLY A 168 5.26 -4.10 4.81
CA GLY A 168 5.53 -4.39 3.41
C GLY A 168 4.26 -4.37 2.55
N PHE A 169 4.40 -3.85 1.33
CA PHE A 169 3.36 -3.97 0.31
C PHE A 169 3.50 -5.28 -0.46
N PHE A 170 2.40 -5.98 -0.64
CA PHE A 170 2.32 -7.18 -1.46
C PHE A 170 1.64 -6.82 -2.78
N ILE A 171 2.38 -7.02 -3.85
CA ILE A 171 2.05 -6.53 -5.18
C ILE A 171 2.13 -7.70 -6.16
N ARG A 172 1.16 -7.79 -7.07
CA ARG A 172 1.18 -8.82 -8.11
C ARG A 172 2.25 -8.52 -9.15
N ASP A 173 2.86 -9.57 -9.69
CA ASP A 173 3.74 -9.46 -10.84
C ASP A 173 2.97 -9.18 -12.14
N LYS A 174 3.69 -9.13 -13.27
CA LYS A 174 3.11 -8.84 -14.59
C LYS A 174 2.18 -9.97 -15.06
N GLU A 175 2.40 -11.18 -14.58
CA GLU A 175 1.61 -12.38 -14.85
C GLU A 175 0.37 -12.46 -13.95
N GLY A 176 0.32 -11.67 -12.88
CA GLY A 176 -0.77 -11.59 -11.90
C GLY A 176 -0.57 -12.47 -10.67
N ASN A 177 0.59 -13.12 -10.53
CA ASN A 177 0.93 -13.92 -9.37
C ASN A 177 1.27 -13.02 -8.19
N LEU A 178 0.98 -13.51 -6.99
CA LEU A 178 1.27 -12.83 -5.73
C LEU A 178 2.15 -13.73 -4.88
N ASN A 179 3.35 -13.27 -4.55
CA ASN A 179 4.23 -13.96 -3.61
C ASN A 179 3.89 -13.53 -2.18
N ALA A 180 3.45 -14.49 -1.37
CA ALA A 180 3.01 -14.27 0.00
C ALA A 180 4.13 -13.90 0.98
N GLN A 181 5.39 -14.15 0.60
CA GLN A 181 6.57 -13.95 1.44
C GLN A 181 7.43 -12.77 0.98
N GLN A 182 7.08 -12.14 -0.14
CA GLN A 182 7.84 -11.02 -0.69
C GLN A 182 7.08 -9.72 -0.48
N GLY A 183 7.45 -8.98 0.56
CA GLY A 183 7.08 -7.58 0.70
C GLY A 183 7.92 -6.70 -0.23
N TYR A 184 7.31 -5.64 -0.73
CA TYR A 184 7.94 -4.55 -1.46
C TYR A 184 7.85 -3.27 -0.64
N GLY A 185 8.83 -2.41 -0.89
CA GLY A 185 8.82 -1.05 -0.41
C GLY A 185 7.84 -0.17 -1.20
N PHE A 186 7.91 1.14 -0.94
CA PHE A 186 7.05 2.12 -1.63
C PHE A 186 7.76 3.48 -1.76
N TYR A 187 7.06 4.46 -2.32
CA TYR A 187 7.46 5.86 -2.34
C TYR A 187 6.63 6.66 -1.34
N GLU A 188 7.26 7.27 -0.36
CA GLU A 188 6.61 8.25 0.51
C GLU A 188 6.43 9.56 -0.26
N LEU A 189 5.19 9.98 -0.48
CA LEU A 189 4.85 11.21 -1.19
C LEU A 189 4.67 12.37 -0.20
N PHE A 190 5.53 13.39 -0.31
CA PHE A 190 5.53 14.56 0.57
C PHE A 190 4.31 15.45 0.30
N ASN A 191 3.33 15.36 1.22
CA ASN A 191 2.09 16.12 1.17
C ASN A 191 1.84 16.99 2.41
N ARG A 192 2.69 16.91 3.44
CA ARG A 192 2.56 17.73 4.66
C ARG A 192 3.88 18.32 5.13
N LYS A 193 4.89 17.48 5.30
CA LYS A 193 6.25 17.87 5.69
C LYS A 193 7.17 17.79 4.47
N SER A 194 8.24 18.56 4.50
CA SER A 194 9.30 18.54 3.49
C SER A 194 10.31 17.40 3.69
N HIS A 195 10.23 16.69 4.81
CA HIS A 195 11.11 15.59 5.15
C HIS A 195 10.31 14.28 5.35
N PRO A 196 10.95 13.10 5.24
CA PRO A 196 10.31 11.82 5.47
C PRO A 196 9.71 11.69 6.88
N VAL A 197 8.61 10.96 7.00
CA VAL A 197 7.95 10.63 8.27
C VAL A 197 7.82 9.12 8.50
N VAL A 198 8.17 8.29 7.52
CA VAL A 198 8.15 6.83 7.64
C VAL A 198 9.25 6.38 8.58
N ASP A 199 8.90 5.51 9.53
CA ASP A 199 9.77 5.03 10.60
C ASP A 199 9.81 3.49 10.72
N TRP A 200 9.36 2.78 9.68
CA TRP A 200 9.39 1.32 9.66
C TRP A 200 10.82 0.77 9.53
N LYS A 201 11.20 -0.13 10.45
CA LYS A 201 12.58 -0.57 10.68
C LYS A 201 13.14 -1.51 9.61
N ASN A 202 12.27 -2.23 8.89
CA ASN A 202 12.68 -3.11 7.80
C ASN A 202 12.73 -2.39 6.44
N LEU A 203 12.52 -1.06 6.43
CA LEU A 203 12.63 -0.25 5.23
C LEU A 203 13.86 0.65 5.29
N HIS A 204 14.56 0.76 4.16
CA HIS A 204 15.76 1.57 4.05
C HIS A 204 15.72 2.43 2.79
N GLN A 205 16.40 3.58 2.83
CA GLN A 205 16.53 4.39 1.62
C GLN A 205 17.47 3.69 0.64
N PRO A 206 17.22 3.77 -0.68
CA PRO A 206 18.21 3.32 -1.65
C PRO A 206 19.51 4.08 -1.43
N PRO A 207 20.67 3.47 -1.73
CA PRO A 207 21.93 4.20 -1.72
C PRO A 207 21.80 5.44 -2.61
N ALA A 208 22.36 6.56 -2.16
CA ALA A 208 22.35 7.79 -2.94
C ALA A 208 22.93 7.49 -4.33
N SER A 209 22.13 7.69 -5.39
CA SER A 209 22.62 7.50 -6.74
C SER A 209 23.81 8.44 -6.98
N ASP A 210 24.90 7.92 -7.55
CA ASP A 210 26.18 8.61 -7.81
C ASP A 210 26.10 9.86 -8.71
N LYS A 211 24.89 10.32 -9.05
CA LYS A 211 24.64 11.55 -9.80
C LYS A 211 25.13 12.82 -9.07
N GLY A 212 25.50 12.72 -7.79
CA GLY A 212 26.10 13.80 -7.01
C GLY A 212 27.61 13.99 -7.21
N GLN A 213 28.36 12.98 -7.68
CA GLN A 213 29.82 13.10 -7.85
C GLN A 213 30.21 13.64 -9.23
N ALA A 214 29.35 13.45 -10.25
CA ALA A 214 29.60 13.96 -11.59
C ALA A 214 29.54 15.51 -11.70
N LYS A 215 28.85 16.19 -10.78
CA LYS A 215 28.80 17.66 -10.76
C LYS A 215 30.02 18.29 -10.07
N ALA A 216 30.59 17.63 -9.06
CA ALA A 216 31.79 18.11 -8.37
C ALA A 216 33.08 17.94 -9.18
N ALA A 217 33.11 16.99 -10.13
CA ALA A 217 34.23 16.82 -11.05
C ALA A 217 34.24 17.86 -12.20
N GLN A 218 33.10 18.51 -12.48
CA GLN A 218 32.97 19.47 -13.57
C GLN A 218 33.16 20.93 -13.13
N GLU A 219 33.01 21.22 -11.82
CA GLU A 219 33.31 22.54 -11.23
C GLU A 219 34.74 22.65 -10.68
N ALA A 220 35.55 21.58 -10.79
CA ALA A 220 36.98 21.58 -10.43
C ALA A 220 37.92 21.73 -11.64
N GLU A 221 37.36 21.85 -12.85
CA GLU A 221 38.09 22.02 -14.12
C GLU A 221 37.77 23.33 -14.86
N GLU A 222 37.02 24.25 -14.22
CA GLU A 222 36.91 25.68 -14.60
C GLU A 222 37.64 26.57 -13.60
#